data_AF-A0A372DT89-F1
#
_entry.id   AF-A0A372DT89-F1
#
_cell.length_a   1.000
_cell.length_b   1.000
_cell.length_c   1.000
_cell.angle_alpha   90.00
_cell.angle_beta   90.00
_cell.angle_gamma   90.00
#
_symmetry.space_group_name_H-M   'P 1'
#
loop_
_entity.id
_entity.type
_entity.pdbx_description
1 polymer ?
#
loop_
_entity_poly.entity_id
_entity_poly.type
_entity_poly.pdbx_seq_one_letter_code
_entity_poly.pdbx_strand_id
1 'polypeptide(L)'
;MASTDFGGGSLANSATAVLGQGIEPRWTMGSSWVASYFPPTHAHNSGGGFSTQHSIESQDSETKNPDRFSEFFGTEQLLSGVDLPGNAPVDTGVNGQVNLGQVSGDFLLNSWGQNRNLRRGETGGHFNQDFDHLGRRSGTDAPDRPLDPLTGAPQEEAAAIAPDLPRSVNVPRNGMQSSVKNAVTFGINDSEAAISAKNGPKVTIGTTTVYIGYRQVTSANKDPILVSFNNGVRRWVRTDYETTNDDGTGTGLAWDGSNLYAVFTSTGTQPGNGYSRFTGSGWLRGYTDGSPGGGGGSRVSILAKVDLATGNIQSATYLTARNDRRTVTVADDRTNSLTVKGLQFSGGTVIVQADSTYAPRRPDKTSMTQRVGGGALSANSSYNYEVVLAGNLGSALSTKAKDFV
;
A
#
# COMPACT_ATOMS: atom_id res chain seq x y z
N MET A 1 29.96 76.78 -20.90
CA MET A 1 30.58 75.55 -20.39
C MET A 1 30.04 75.29 -19.00
N ALA A 2 29.39 74.13 -18.84
CA ALA A 2 29.13 73.29 -17.66
C ALA A 2 28.76 73.84 -16.25
N SER A 3 27.83 73.08 -15.63
CA SER A 3 27.51 72.94 -14.19
C SER A 3 26.63 74.07 -13.61
N THR A 4 25.52 73.83 -12.87
CA THR A 4 25.28 72.87 -11.76
C THR A 4 23.79 72.51 -11.55
N ASP A 5 23.57 71.25 -11.15
CA ASP A 5 22.66 70.64 -10.15
C ASP A 5 21.23 71.13 -9.80
N PHE A 6 20.30 70.17 -9.84
CA PHE A 6 19.13 69.89 -8.98
C PHE A 6 18.90 68.37 -9.08
N GLY A 7 18.49 67.55 -8.11
CA GLY A 7 17.99 67.69 -6.74
C GLY A 7 17.26 66.38 -6.43
N GLY A 8 17.59 65.68 -5.34
CA GLY A 8 16.96 64.43 -4.92
C GLY A 8 16.62 64.46 -3.43
N GLY A 9 15.33 64.36 -3.11
CA GLY A 9 14.81 64.35 -1.74
C GLY A 9 13.95 63.12 -1.48
N SER A 10 14.36 62.33 -0.49
CA SER A 10 13.65 61.18 0.08
C SER A 10 12.99 61.60 1.40
N LEU A 11 11.71 61.25 1.59
CA LEU A 11 10.98 61.45 2.84
C LEU A 11 10.66 60.09 3.46
N ALA A 12 11.27 59.82 4.62
CA ALA A 12 10.89 58.76 5.54
C ALA A 12 10.14 59.38 6.72
N ASN A 13 8.92 58.91 6.98
CA ASN A 13 8.14 59.27 8.17
C ASN A 13 8.30 58.17 9.23
N SER A 14 8.92 58.54 10.35
CA SER A 14 8.96 57.79 11.60
C SER A 14 7.86 58.29 12.54
N ALA A 15 7.03 57.38 13.06
CA ALA A 15 6.03 57.66 14.09
C ALA A 15 6.50 57.17 15.46
N THR A 16 6.29 58.02 16.46
CA THR A 16 6.65 57.89 17.88
C THR A 16 5.43 57.48 18.71
N ALA A 17 5.57 56.55 19.67
CA ALA A 17 4.76 56.45 20.90
C ALA A 17 5.45 55.48 21.89
N VAL A 18 6.00 55.94 23.01
CA VAL A 18 5.40 56.21 24.34
C VAL A 18 5.71 55.06 25.33
N LEU A 19 6.59 55.39 26.28
CA LEU A 19 6.98 54.59 27.44
C LEU A 19 5.89 54.63 28.52
N GLY A 20 5.51 53.46 29.05
CA GLY A 20 4.68 53.31 30.25
C GLY A 20 5.36 52.36 31.23
N GLN A 21 5.64 52.84 32.44
CA GLN A 21 6.27 52.10 33.53
C GLN A 21 5.27 51.22 34.29
N GLY A 22 5.79 50.10 34.83
CA GLY A 22 5.50 49.63 36.18
C GLY A 22 4.27 48.74 36.38
N ILE A 23 4.52 47.47 36.73
CA ILE A 23 4.01 46.74 37.92
C ILE A 23 4.47 45.28 37.79
N GLU A 24 5.30 44.82 38.73
CA GLU A 24 5.63 43.39 38.90
C GLU A 24 4.45 42.63 39.55
N PRO A 25 4.41 41.30 39.35
CA PRO A 25 4.32 40.46 40.54
C PRO A 25 5.32 39.29 40.55
N ARG A 26 5.98 39.19 41.71
CA ARG A 26 6.69 38.02 42.22
C ARG A 26 5.77 36.81 42.27
N TRP A 27 6.25 35.66 41.78
CA TRP A 27 5.79 34.35 42.25
C TRP A 27 6.98 33.45 42.58
N THR A 28 6.77 32.75 43.68
CA THR A 28 7.70 32.07 44.58
C THR A 28 8.15 30.72 44.04
N MET A 29 9.39 30.35 44.31
CA MET A 29 9.92 29.00 44.15
C MET A 29 9.38 28.04 45.23
N GLY A 30 9.13 26.80 44.83
CA GLY A 30 8.80 25.64 45.65
C GLY A 30 8.02 24.65 44.77
N SER A 31 8.30 23.37 44.66
CA SER A 31 9.08 22.44 45.48
C SER A 31 9.27 21.14 44.67
N SER A 32 10.33 20.43 45.04
CA SER A 32 10.71 19.06 44.67
C SER A 32 9.56 18.05 44.46
N TRP A 33 9.63 17.28 43.37
CA TRP A 33 8.94 15.98 43.27
C TRP A 33 9.91 14.87 43.70
N VAL A 34 9.53 14.22 44.79
CA VAL A 34 10.16 13.02 45.33
C VAL A 34 9.74 11.82 44.48
N ALA A 35 10.71 11.04 44.03
CA ALA A 35 10.48 9.74 43.42
C ALA A 35 10.01 8.75 44.50
N SER A 36 8.79 8.22 44.35
CA SER A 36 8.28 7.15 45.21
C SER A 36 8.62 5.79 44.61
N TYR A 37 9.58 5.12 45.22
CA TYR A 37 9.84 3.68 45.08
C TYR A 37 8.70 2.89 45.73
N PHE A 38 8.11 1.93 45.01
CA PHE A 38 7.28 0.85 45.55
C PHE A 38 7.85 -0.49 45.09
N PRO A 39 8.15 -1.44 46.00
CA PRO A 39 8.20 -2.86 45.68
C PRO A 39 7.09 -3.62 46.47
N PRO A 40 6.88 -4.93 46.25
CA PRO A 40 5.74 -5.44 45.51
C PRO A 40 4.74 -6.21 46.38
N THR A 41 3.53 -6.43 45.88
CA THR A 41 2.61 -7.44 46.44
C THR A 41 2.52 -8.66 45.52
N HIS A 42 2.68 -9.81 46.15
CA HIS A 42 2.56 -11.16 45.61
C HIS A 42 1.21 -11.43 44.92
N ALA A 43 1.24 -12.15 43.79
CA ALA A 43 0.20 -13.10 43.42
C ALA A 43 0.79 -14.24 42.57
N HIS A 44 0.30 -15.44 42.86
CA HIS A 44 0.76 -16.77 42.44
C HIS A 44 0.24 -17.22 41.06
N ASN A 45 0.99 -18.17 40.48
CA ASN A 45 0.61 -19.29 39.58
C ASN A 45 0.12 -19.03 38.15
N SER A 46 0.94 -19.42 37.17
CA SER A 46 0.84 -20.69 36.40
C SER A 46 1.81 -20.59 35.21
N GLY A 47 2.84 -21.44 35.11
CA GLY A 47 2.73 -22.76 34.50
C GLY A 47 2.96 -22.69 32.98
N GLY A 48 4.22 -22.56 32.55
CA GLY A 48 4.57 -22.58 31.11
C GLY A 48 6.06 -22.82 30.94
N GLY A 49 6.44 -24.06 30.61
CA GLY A 49 7.81 -24.48 30.39
C GLY A 49 8.39 -23.88 29.11
N PHE A 50 9.52 -23.19 29.25
CA PHE A 50 10.39 -22.83 28.12
C PHE A 50 11.46 -23.91 27.96
N SER A 51 11.48 -24.53 26.78
CA SER A 51 12.60 -25.34 26.30
C SER A 51 13.54 -24.41 25.53
N THR A 52 14.74 -24.19 26.06
CA THR A 52 15.85 -23.57 25.35
C THR A 52 16.75 -24.69 24.83
N GLN A 53 16.69 -24.99 23.52
CA GLN A 53 17.76 -25.75 22.86
C GLN A 53 18.87 -24.79 22.47
N HIS A 54 20.06 -25.08 23.01
CA HIS A 54 21.34 -24.50 22.63
C HIS A 54 21.67 -24.88 21.18
N SER A 55 21.93 -23.89 20.35
CA SER A 55 22.58 -24.06 19.06
C SER A 55 24.06 -24.40 19.27
N ILE A 56 24.51 -25.49 18.67
CA ILE A 56 25.91 -25.87 18.58
C ILE A 56 26.59 -24.94 17.57
N GLU A 57 27.60 -24.24 18.06
CA GLU A 57 28.51 -23.40 17.29
C GLU A 57 29.59 -24.29 16.68
N SER A 58 29.60 -24.45 15.35
CA SER A 58 30.71 -25.07 14.62
C SER A 58 31.57 -23.96 14.02
N GLN A 59 32.72 -23.72 14.65
CA GLN A 59 33.85 -23.01 14.06
C GLN A 59 34.54 -23.91 13.04
N ASP A 60 34.83 -23.36 11.86
CA ASP A 60 35.91 -23.68 10.92
C ASP A 60 35.70 -22.73 9.72
N SER A 61 36.67 -22.07 9.10
CA SER A 61 38.11 -21.96 9.24
C SER A 61 38.53 -20.73 8.43
N GLU A 62 39.50 -19.97 8.92
CA GLU A 62 40.20 -18.88 8.23
C GLU A 62 41.63 -19.42 8.02
N THR A 63 42.18 -19.52 6.81
CA THR A 63 42.94 -18.45 6.14
C THR A 63 43.76 -19.03 4.97
N LYS A 64 44.18 -18.10 4.10
CA LYS A 64 45.39 -18.08 3.25
C LYS A 64 45.32 -18.55 1.80
N ASN A 65 45.12 -17.54 0.96
CA ASN A 65 45.79 -17.37 -0.34
C ASN A 65 47.32 -17.25 -0.13
N PRO A 66 48.16 -17.73 -1.07
CA PRO A 66 48.84 -16.76 -1.93
C PRO A 66 49.03 -17.19 -3.40
N ASP A 67 49.32 -16.14 -4.18
CA ASP A 67 49.56 -16.05 -5.61
C ASP A 67 50.60 -17.02 -6.25
N ARG A 68 50.48 -17.06 -7.58
CA ARG A 68 51.49 -17.30 -8.66
C ARG A 68 51.41 -18.67 -9.34
N PHE A 69 51.04 -18.67 -10.63
CA PHE A 69 52.00 -18.82 -11.73
C PHE A 69 51.34 -18.53 -13.08
N SER A 70 52.07 -17.81 -13.93
CA SER A 70 51.77 -17.44 -15.31
C SER A 70 52.51 -18.36 -16.29
N GLU A 71 52.00 -18.39 -17.53
CA GLU A 71 52.64 -18.90 -18.77
C GLU A 71 52.67 -20.45 -18.90
N PHE A 72 52.60 -21.13 -20.06
CA PHE A 72 53.13 -20.94 -21.42
C PHE A 72 52.35 -21.92 -22.37
N PHE A 73 51.98 -21.49 -23.60
CA PHE A 73 51.80 -22.20 -24.91
C PHE A 73 51.02 -23.55 -24.96
N GLY A 74 50.07 -23.83 -25.86
CA GLY A 74 49.93 -23.49 -27.27
C GLY A 74 50.42 -24.67 -28.15
N THR A 75 49.50 -25.45 -28.74
CA THR A 75 49.62 -26.06 -30.09
C THR A 75 48.37 -26.86 -30.50
N GLU A 76 47.99 -26.67 -31.77
CA GLU A 76 47.07 -27.48 -32.56
C GLU A 76 47.64 -28.88 -32.88
N GLN A 77 46.76 -29.85 -33.14
CA GLN A 77 46.70 -30.73 -34.34
C GLN A 77 45.81 -31.95 -34.04
N LEU A 78 44.66 -32.08 -34.71
CA LEU A 78 44.45 -32.92 -35.91
C LEU A 78 44.69 -34.41 -35.67
N LEU A 79 43.62 -35.22 -35.75
CA LEU A 79 43.53 -36.46 -36.55
C LEU A 79 42.18 -37.18 -36.30
N SER A 80 41.37 -37.25 -37.37
CA SER A 80 40.66 -38.41 -37.92
C SER A 80 40.24 -39.54 -36.94
N GLY A 81 38.96 -39.89 -36.83
CA GLY A 81 38.26 -40.60 -37.91
C GLY A 81 38.46 -42.10 -37.76
N VAL A 82 37.59 -42.76 -36.98
CA VAL A 82 37.45 -44.23 -36.94
C VAL A 82 35.97 -44.58 -36.80
N ASP A 83 35.48 -45.32 -37.79
CA ASP A 83 34.17 -45.95 -37.86
C ASP A 83 33.97 -47.00 -36.75
N LEU A 84 32.75 -47.11 -36.22
CA LEU A 84 32.29 -48.26 -35.44
C LEU A 84 31.03 -48.84 -36.09
N PRO A 85 31.06 -50.10 -36.55
CA PRO A 85 29.85 -50.84 -36.87
C PRO A 85 29.41 -51.71 -35.68
N GLY A 86 28.12 -51.63 -35.37
CA GLY A 86 27.20 -52.77 -35.42
C GLY A 86 27.46 -54.04 -34.58
N ASN A 87 26.42 -54.36 -33.81
CA ASN A 87 25.89 -55.68 -33.45
C ASN A 87 26.34 -56.35 -32.14
N ALA A 88 25.34 -56.50 -31.26
CA ALA A 88 25.23 -57.53 -30.23
C ALA A 88 25.18 -58.95 -30.84
N PRO A 89 25.41 -60.02 -30.05
CA PRO A 89 24.28 -60.61 -29.31
C PRO A 89 24.61 -61.24 -27.94
N VAL A 90 23.55 -61.33 -27.12
CA VAL A 90 23.14 -62.37 -26.15
C VAL A 90 24.15 -63.49 -25.85
N ASP A 91 24.49 -63.71 -24.56
CA ASP A 91 24.37 -65.04 -23.94
C ASP A 91 24.39 -65.03 -22.39
N THR A 92 23.97 -66.18 -21.86
CA THR A 92 23.41 -66.61 -20.57
C THR A 92 24.19 -66.39 -19.27
N GLY A 93 23.43 -66.46 -18.17
CA GLY A 93 23.81 -66.12 -16.81
C GLY A 93 24.66 -67.13 -16.04
N VAL A 94 25.07 -66.70 -14.84
CA VAL A 94 25.50 -67.57 -13.74
C VAL A 94 25.10 -66.92 -12.42
N ASN A 95 24.62 -67.78 -11.51
CA ASN A 95 24.22 -67.57 -10.13
C ASN A 95 25.19 -66.74 -9.27
N GLY A 96 24.63 -65.88 -8.41
CA GLY A 96 25.30 -65.30 -7.25
C GLY A 96 24.29 -64.92 -6.18
N GLN A 97 24.12 -65.79 -5.18
CA GLN A 97 23.33 -65.56 -3.98
C GLN A 97 23.81 -64.31 -3.24
N VAL A 98 22.90 -63.44 -2.82
CA VAL A 98 23.16 -62.42 -1.79
C VAL A 98 22.14 -62.59 -0.67
N ASN A 99 22.69 -62.70 0.55
CA ASN A 99 22.03 -62.87 1.83
C ASN A 99 20.96 -61.80 2.11
N LEU A 100 19.77 -62.26 2.51
CA LEU A 100 18.74 -61.44 3.15
C LEU A 100 19.04 -61.33 4.66
N GLY A 101 19.60 -60.19 5.07
CA GLY A 101 19.64 -59.78 6.47
C GLY A 101 18.29 -59.20 6.88
N GLN A 102 17.68 -59.82 7.89
CA GLN A 102 16.52 -59.34 8.62
C GLN A 102 16.75 -57.91 9.14
N VAL A 103 15.78 -57.02 8.92
CA VAL A 103 15.55 -55.88 9.81
C VAL A 103 14.04 -55.80 10.09
N SER A 104 13.72 -55.92 11.37
CA SER A 104 12.45 -55.55 12.03
C SER A 104 11.91 -54.23 11.46
N GLY A 105 10.64 -54.11 11.09
CA GLY A 105 9.50 -54.24 12.01
C GLY A 105 9.32 -52.90 12.74
N ASP A 106 8.56 -51.99 12.11
CA ASP A 106 7.70 -50.95 12.71
C ASP A 106 7.41 -49.85 11.66
N PHE A 107 6.35 -50.06 10.87
CA PHE A 107 5.83 -49.05 9.94
C PHE A 107 4.51 -48.52 10.52
N LEU A 108 4.55 -47.35 11.14
CA LEU A 108 3.37 -46.64 11.61
C LEU A 108 2.56 -46.12 10.40
N LEU A 109 1.33 -46.62 10.28
CA LEU A 109 0.29 -46.04 9.44
C LEU A 109 0.00 -44.61 9.90
N ASN A 110 0.08 -43.63 8.98
CA ASN A 110 -0.68 -42.39 9.09
C ASN A 110 -1.48 -42.17 7.80
N SER A 111 -2.78 -42.00 8.00
CA SER A 111 -3.86 -41.97 7.03
C SER A 111 -3.78 -40.80 6.05
N TRP A 112 -3.94 -41.10 4.76
CA TRP A 112 -4.39 -40.16 3.74
C TRP A 112 -5.74 -40.62 3.19
N GLY A 113 -6.67 -39.67 3.10
CA GLY A 113 -7.65 -39.55 2.02
C GLY A 113 -8.83 -40.53 2.03
N GLN A 114 -10.01 -40.03 2.43
CA GLN A 114 -11.25 -40.43 1.76
C GLN A 114 -11.92 -39.21 1.15
N ASN A 115 -11.75 -39.11 -0.17
CA ASN A 115 -12.59 -38.38 -1.08
C ASN A 115 -13.46 -39.42 -1.79
N ARG A 116 -14.78 -39.40 -1.60
CA ARG A 116 -15.73 -40.04 -2.52
C ARG A 116 -16.97 -39.19 -2.67
N ASN A 117 -17.04 -38.52 -3.81
CA ASN A 117 -18.27 -38.22 -4.52
C ASN A 117 -19.00 -39.54 -4.86
N LEU A 118 -20.33 -39.55 -4.75
CA LEU A 118 -21.27 -39.90 -5.84
C LEU A 118 -22.73 -40.00 -5.35
N ARG A 119 -23.61 -39.24 -6.04
CA ARG A 119 -25.02 -39.53 -6.38
C ARG A 119 -26.05 -39.51 -5.23
N ARG A 120 -27.34 -39.17 -5.40
CA ARG A 120 -28.22 -38.63 -6.46
C ARG A 120 -29.63 -38.60 -5.81
N GLY A 121 -30.51 -37.68 -6.20
CA GLY A 121 -31.95 -37.69 -5.88
C GLY A 121 -32.44 -36.30 -5.43
N GLU A 122 -32.87 -35.43 -6.35
CA GLU A 122 -34.23 -35.32 -6.91
C GLU A 122 -35.28 -34.75 -5.94
N THR A 123 -35.61 -33.48 -6.15
CA THR A 123 -36.95 -32.83 -6.05
C THR A 123 -36.68 -31.33 -6.32
N GLY A 124 -37.16 -30.67 -7.38
CA GLY A 124 -38.48 -30.72 -8.00
C GLY A 124 -39.25 -29.49 -7.52
N GLY A 125 -39.29 -28.39 -8.30
CA GLY A 125 -39.90 -27.14 -7.83
C GLY A 125 -39.82 -25.93 -8.77
N HIS A 126 -40.46 -26.04 -9.95
CA HIS A 126 -41.19 -25.00 -10.70
C HIS A 126 -40.62 -23.57 -10.88
N PHE A 127 -40.29 -23.27 -12.13
CA PHE A 127 -40.25 -21.93 -12.75
C PHE A 127 -41.36 -21.86 -13.82
N ASN A 128 -42.28 -20.90 -13.71
CA ASN A 128 -42.91 -20.17 -14.82
C ASN A 128 -43.77 -19.04 -14.20
N GLN A 129 -43.44 -17.78 -14.45
CA GLN A 129 -44.05 -16.91 -15.47
C GLN A 129 -45.53 -16.61 -15.18
N ASP A 130 -45.78 -15.42 -14.63
CA ASP A 130 -47.03 -14.68 -14.85
C ASP A 130 -46.66 -13.24 -15.22
N PHE A 131 -46.85 -12.95 -16.51
CA PHE A 131 -47.03 -11.62 -17.07
C PHE A 131 -48.54 -11.29 -17.03
N ASP A 132 -48.83 -9.99 -17.08
CA ASP A 132 -50.15 -9.35 -17.22
C ASP A 132 -50.98 -9.14 -15.96
N HIS A 133 -51.07 -7.87 -15.53
CA HIS A 133 -52.35 -7.18 -15.39
C HIS A 133 -52.18 -5.65 -15.38
N LEU A 134 -52.61 -5.04 -16.49
CA LEU A 134 -53.52 -3.88 -16.59
C LEU A 134 -53.52 -2.84 -15.46
N GLY A 135 -53.22 -1.59 -15.81
CA GLY A 135 -53.41 -0.45 -14.91
C GLY A 135 -53.20 0.94 -15.52
N ARG A 136 -53.81 1.24 -16.68
CA ARG A 136 -54.01 2.61 -17.17
C ARG A 136 -54.78 3.43 -16.12
N ARG A 137 -54.22 4.56 -15.67
CA ARG A 137 -55.01 5.75 -15.29
C ARG A 137 -54.27 7.02 -15.72
N SER A 138 -54.78 7.64 -16.79
CA SER A 138 -54.62 9.05 -17.07
C SER A 138 -55.56 9.83 -16.15
N GLY A 139 -55.06 10.85 -15.48
CA GLY A 139 -55.85 11.80 -14.70
C GLY A 139 -55.18 13.16 -14.76
N THR A 140 -55.54 13.92 -15.77
CA THR A 140 -55.37 15.37 -15.87
C THR A 140 -56.34 16.04 -14.91
N ASP A 141 -55.84 16.79 -13.93
CA ASP A 141 -56.64 17.79 -13.20
C ASP A 141 -55.72 18.93 -12.75
N ALA A 142 -55.78 20.03 -13.50
CA ALA A 142 -55.24 21.32 -13.11
C ALA A 142 -56.43 22.21 -12.71
N PRO A 143 -56.44 22.84 -11.52
CA PRO A 143 -57.47 23.79 -11.19
C PRO A 143 -57.11 25.21 -11.67
N ASP A 144 -58.15 25.86 -12.18
CA ASP A 144 -58.26 27.24 -12.61
C ASP A 144 -57.61 28.26 -11.67
N ARG A 145 -56.91 29.24 -12.25
CA ARG A 145 -56.61 30.51 -11.60
C ARG A 145 -57.41 31.63 -12.26
N PRO A 146 -58.13 32.46 -11.48
CA PRO A 146 -58.90 33.57 -12.02
C PRO A 146 -58.00 34.73 -12.46
N LEU A 147 -58.43 35.37 -13.54
CA LEU A 147 -57.98 36.66 -14.04
C LEU A 147 -58.42 37.76 -13.07
N ASP A 148 -57.54 38.70 -12.74
CA ASP A 148 -57.91 39.98 -12.14
C ASP A 148 -57.25 41.13 -12.92
N PRO A 149 -57.96 42.24 -13.22
CA PRO A 149 -57.49 43.28 -14.11
C PRO A 149 -56.94 44.51 -13.37
N LEU A 150 -56.02 45.21 -14.06
CA LEU A 150 -55.81 46.67 -14.05
C LEU A 150 -55.72 47.39 -12.69
N THR A 151 -54.51 47.81 -12.33
CA THR A 151 -54.30 49.17 -11.78
C THR A 151 -52.93 49.70 -12.22
N GLY A 152 -52.95 50.84 -12.91
CA GLY A 152 -51.77 51.56 -13.35
C GLY A 152 -51.15 52.40 -12.23
N ALA A 153 -49.82 52.46 -12.23
CA ALA A 153 -49.02 53.41 -11.48
C ALA A 153 -47.77 53.77 -12.31
N PRO A 154 -47.23 54.99 -12.19
CA PRO A 154 -46.34 55.60 -13.17
C PRO A 154 -44.95 54.95 -13.18
N GLN A 155 -44.40 54.76 -14.38
CA GLN A 155 -43.00 54.37 -14.58
C GLN A 155 -42.09 55.51 -14.13
N GLU A 156 -41.48 55.33 -12.96
CA GLU A 156 -40.28 56.04 -12.55
C GLU A 156 -39.09 55.35 -13.21
N GLU A 157 -38.36 56.10 -14.03
CA GLU A 157 -37.20 55.68 -14.81
C GLU A 157 -36.02 55.35 -13.89
N ALA A 158 -36.03 54.15 -13.32
CA ALA A 158 -34.88 53.60 -12.60
C ALA A 158 -33.82 53.13 -13.59
N ALA A 159 -32.71 53.87 -13.66
CA ALA A 159 -31.50 53.45 -14.34
C ALA A 159 -31.09 52.05 -13.86
N ALA A 160 -31.15 51.08 -14.77
CA ALA A 160 -30.79 49.70 -14.51
C ALA A 160 -29.32 49.60 -14.12
N ILE A 161 -29.05 49.45 -12.82
CA ILE A 161 -27.78 48.93 -12.32
C ILE A 161 -27.73 47.48 -12.79
N ALA A 162 -26.90 47.22 -13.81
CA ALA A 162 -26.66 45.88 -14.30
C ALA A 162 -26.29 44.97 -13.10
N PRO A 163 -26.95 43.81 -12.92
CA PRO A 163 -26.50 42.85 -11.92
C PRO A 163 -25.07 42.45 -12.28
N ASP A 164 -24.13 42.83 -11.41
CA ASP A 164 -22.74 42.39 -11.46
C ASP A 164 -22.78 40.86 -11.48
N LEU A 165 -22.64 40.28 -12.68
CA LEU A 165 -22.59 38.85 -12.87
C LEU A 165 -21.48 38.33 -11.96
N PRO A 166 -21.74 37.34 -11.10
CA PRO A 166 -20.74 36.87 -10.15
C PRO A 166 -19.49 36.52 -10.93
N ARG A 167 -18.43 37.32 -10.73
CA ARG A 167 -17.12 37.08 -11.33
C ARG A 167 -16.77 35.63 -11.03
N SER A 168 -16.65 34.82 -12.07
CA SER A 168 -16.17 33.44 -12.01
C SER A 168 -14.87 33.46 -11.21
N VAL A 169 -14.94 33.10 -9.94
CA VAL A 169 -13.76 32.93 -9.10
C VAL A 169 -12.99 31.79 -9.76
N ASN A 170 -11.87 32.13 -10.39
CA ASN A 170 -10.86 31.17 -10.81
C ASN A 170 -10.31 30.51 -9.56
N VAL A 171 -11.05 29.54 -9.00
CA VAL A 171 -10.50 28.60 -8.04
C VAL A 171 -9.44 27.84 -8.83
N PRO A 172 -8.15 27.94 -8.48
CA PRO A 172 -7.13 27.13 -9.13
C PRO A 172 -7.59 25.68 -9.03
N ARG A 173 -7.84 25.03 -10.17
CA ARG A 173 -7.86 23.57 -10.20
C ARG A 173 -6.44 23.16 -9.85
N ASN A 174 -6.15 23.02 -8.56
CA ASN A 174 -4.93 22.35 -8.12
C ASN A 174 -4.96 21.01 -8.85
N GLY A 175 -4.06 20.90 -9.82
CA GLY A 175 -4.02 19.78 -10.75
C GLY A 175 -3.81 18.46 -10.01
N MET A 176 -3.67 17.40 -10.79
CA MET A 176 -3.28 16.11 -10.24
C MET A 176 -1.98 16.26 -9.42
N GLN A 177 -1.97 15.73 -8.21
CA GLN A 177 -0.83 15.77 -7.30
C GLN A 177 -0.50 14.36 -6.83
N SER A 178 0.78 14.10 -6.58
CA SER A 178 1.26 12.81 -6.09
C SER A 178 2.52 13.04 -5.28
N SER A 179 2.58 12.41 -4.10
CA SER A 179 3.72 12.46 -3.20
C SER A 179 3.90 11.09 -2.58
N VAL A 180 4.92 10.35 -3.01
CA VAL A 180 5.32 9.07 -2.43
C VAL A 180 6.75 9.21 -1.89
N LYS A 181 6.94 8.95 -0.59
CA LYS A 181 8.21 9.15 0.13
C LYS A 181 8.35 8.16 1.28
N ASN A 182 9.48 8.20 1.98
CA ASN A 182 9.63 7.50 3.25
C ASN A 182 8.61 8.01 4.26
N ALA A 183 8.01 7.09 5.02
CA ALA A 183 7.08 7.42 6.07
C ALA A 183 7.78 8.18 7.20
N VAL A 184 7.06 9.11 7.83
CA VAL A 184 7.56 9.91 8.96
C VAL A 184 6.64 9.71 10.18
N THR A 185 7.21 9.84 11.37
CA THR A 185 6.47 9.69 12.62
C THR A 185 5.78 10.99 13.02
N PHE A 186 4.50 10.98 13.42
CA PHE A 186 3.88 12.12 14.09
C PHE A 186 2.71 11.75 14.99
N GLY A 187 2.45 12.62 15.97
CA GLY A 187 1.40 12.45 16.95
C GLY A 187 0.05 13.03 16.52
N ILE A 188 -1.02 12.57 17.17
CA ILE A 188 -2.40 13.08 16.96
C ILE A 188 -2.51 14.57 17.27
N ASN A 189 -1.67 15.08 18.18
CA ASN A 189 -1.69 16.45 18.67
C ASN A 189 -0.68 17.37 17.97
N ASP A 190 0.20 16.86 17.10
CA ASP A 190 1.20 17.67 16.39
C ASP A 190 0.53 18.75 15.53
N SER A 191 1.07 19.98 15.56
CA SER A 191 0.59 21.07 14.70
C SER A 191 0.94 20.82 13.22
N GLU A 192 0.26 21.51 12.30
CA GLU A 192 0.59 21.41 10.87
C GLU A 192 2.06 21.76 10.61
N ALA A 193 2.57 22.82 11.25
CA ALA A 193 3.96 23.24 11.11
C ALA A 193 4.95 22.14 11.56
N ALA A 194 4.68 21.50 12.70
CA ALA A 194 5.52 20.43 13.22
C ALA A 194 5.50 19.19 12.31
N ILE A 195 4.36 18.84 11.72
CA ILE A 195 4.25 17.72 10.78
C ILE A 195 4.95 18.06 9.45
N SER A 196 4.73 19.26 8.92
CA SER A 196 5.35 19.70 7.67
C SER A 196 6.88 19.73 7.77
N ALA A 197 7.44 20.11 8.93
CA ALA A 197 8.88 20.11 9.17
C ALA A 197 9.53 18.71 9.03
N LYS A 198 8.75 17.63 9.17
CA LYS A 198 9.24 16.25 9.02
C LYS A 198 9.44 15.84 7.55
N ASN A 199 8.95 16.64 6.60
CA ASN A 199 9.09 16.39 5.15
C ASN A 199 8.55 15.03 4.67
N GLY A 200 7.49 14.54 5.32
CA GLY A 200 6.77 13.34 4.91
C GLY A 200 5.93 13.52 3.64
N PRO A 201 5.24 12.46 3.19
CA PRO A 201 4.32 12.58 2.07
C PRO A 201 3.11 13.45 2.41
N LYS A 202 2.74 14.35 1.49
CA LYS A 202 1.59 15.25 1.64
C LYS A 202 1.01 15.67 0.29
N VAL A 203 -0.25 16.09 0.29
CA VAL A 203 -0.92 16.74 -0.86
C VAL A 203 -1.68 17.98 -0.39
N THR A 204 -1.77 19.01 -1.23
CA THR A 204 -2.45 20.28 -0.91
C THR A 204 -3.49 20.60 -1.98
N ILE A 205 -4.76 20.55 -1.57
CA ILE A 205 -5.96 20.69 -2.39
C ILE A 205 -6.67 21.98 -1.97
N GLY A 206 -6.50 23.05 -2.76
CA GLY A 206 -6.90 24.40 -2.35
C GLY A 206 -6.19 24.79 -1.06
N THR A 207 -6.97 25.08 -0.02
CA THR A 207 -6.52 25.43 1.33
C THR A 207 -6.34 24.23 2.27
N THR A 208 -6.71 23.02 1.81
CA THR A 208 -6.63 21.80 2.60
C THR A 208 -5.33 21.06 2.31
N THR A 209 -4.53 20.76 3.34
CA THR A 209 -3.37 19.88 3.23
C THR A 209 -3.63 18.59 3.97
N VAL A 210 -3.33 17.46 3.34
CA VAL A 210 -3.40 16.13 3.96
C VAL A 210 -1.97 15.59 4.10
N TYR A 211 -1.66 15.07 5.28
CA TYR A 211 -0.40 14.42 5.60
C TYR A 211 -0.64 12.95 5.94
N ILE A 212 0.35 12.13 5.63
CA ILE A 212 0.34 10.70 5.94
C ILE A 212 1.66 10.31 6.60
N GLY A 213 1.61 9.36 7.53
CA GLY A 213 2.80 8.83 8.19
C GLY A 213 2.46 7.65 9.09
N TYR A 214 3.13 7.57 10.23
CA TYR A 214 2.85 6.57 11.26
C TYR A 214 2.94 7.15 12.68
N ARG A 215 2.27 6.48 13.62
CA ARG A 215 2.43 6.63 15.06
C ARG A 215 3.31 5.51 15.56
N GLN A 216 4.28 5.85 16.39
CA GLN A 216 5.01 4.85 17.17
C GLN A 216 4.15 4.50 18.40
N VAL A 217 3.54 3.31 18.43
CA VAL A 217 2.64 2.89 19.52
C VAL A 217 3.42 2.23 20.65
N THR A 218 4.35 1.33 20.30
CA THR A 218 5.34 0.75 21.20
C THR A 218 6.72 0.88 20.56
N SER A 219 7.80 0.33 21.13
CA SER A 219 9.11 0.31 20.47
C SER A 219 9.15 -0.54 19.20
N ALA A 220 8.23 -1.51 19.07
CA ALA A 220 8.21 -2.51 18.01
C ALA A 220 6.91 -2.51 17.17
N ASN A 221 5.97 -1.60 17.44
CA ASN A 221 4.71 -1.51 16.69
C ASN A 221 4.45 -0.09 16.18
N LYS A 222 4.06 0.00 14.91
CA LYS A 222 3.72 1.24 14.20
C LYS A 222 2.32 1.15 13.61
N ASP A 223 1.54 2.20 13.82
CA ASP A 223 0.20 2.32 13.24
C ASP A 223 0.19 3.46 12.21
N PRO A 224 -0.43 3.30 11.03
CA PRO A 224 -0.59 4.39 10.07
C PRO A 224 -1.45 5.53 10.63
N ILE A 225 -1.13 6.76 10.23
CA ILE A 225 -1.90 7.96 10.58
C ILE A 225 -2.10 8.86 9.35
N LEU A 226 -3.31 9.36 9.16
CA LEU A 226 -3.62 10.47 8.25
C LEU A 226 -4.19 11.65 9.05
N VAL A 227 -3.87 12.85 8.60
CA VAL A 227 -4.40 14.09 9.18
C VAL A 227 -4.64 15.12 8.11
N SER A 228 -5.75 15.83 8.22
CA SER A 228 -6.09 16.95 7.34
C SER A 228 -6.12 18.25 8.13
N PHE A 229 -5.53 19.29 7.53
CA PHE A 229 -5.61 20.67 7.97
C PHE A 229 -6.24 21.52 6.87
N ASN A 230 -6.97 22.56 7.26
CA ASN A 230 -7.48 23.58 6.36
C ASN A 230 -7.06 24.94 6.92
N ASN A 231 -6.18 25.64 6.18
CA ASN A 231 -5.56 26.88 6.64
C ASN A 231 -4.95 26.78 8.05
N GLY A 232 -4.13 25.75 8.32
CA GLY A 232 -3.52 25.56 9.64
C GLY A 232 -4.42 24.91 10.70
N VAL A 233 -5.74 24.86 10.48
CA VAL A 233 -6.70 24.31 11.44
C VAL A 233 -6.96 22.83 11.14
N ARG A 234 -6.74 21.97 12.12
CA ARG A 234 -6.98 20.52 11.97
C ARG A 234 -8.47 20.27 11.73
N ARG A 235 -8.79 19.57 10.63
CA ARG A 235 -10.16 19.13 10.32
C ARG A 235 -10.46 17.77 10.92
N TRP A 236 -9.55 16.82 10.70
CA TRP A 236 -9.68 15.46 11.19
C TRP A 236 -8.30 14.80 11.29
N VAL A 237 -8.23 13.74 12.08
CA VAL A 237 -7.07 12.86 12.25
C VAL A 237 -7.58 11.44 12.40
N ARG A 238 -6.95 10.49 11.73
CA ARG A 238 -7.36 9.08 11.68
C ARG A 238 -6.16 8.19 11.96
N THR A 239 -6.36 7.27 12.89
CA THR A 239 -5.34 6.33 13.39
C THR A 239 -5.88 4.91 13.49
N ASP A 240 -7.01 4.67 12.83
CA ASP A 240 -7.84 3.48 12.92
C ASP A 240 -7.89 2.78 11.56
N TYR A 241 -6.77 2.72 10.82
CA TYR A 241 -6.69 1.99 9.55
C TYR A 241 -6.07 0.59 9.74
N GLU A 242 -5.06 0.49 10.58
CA GLU A 242 -4.39 -0.72 11.00
C GLU A 242 -3.99 -0.52 12.46
N THR A 243 -4.59 -1.29 13.36
CA THR A 243 -4.35 -1.16 14.82
C THR A 243 -4.06 -2.52 15.46
N THR A 244 -3.63 -3.47 14.64
CA THR A 244 -3.13 -4.76 15.11
C THR A 244 -1.66 -4.61 15.54
N ASN A 245 -0.95 -5.73 15.71
CA ASN A 245 0.49 -5.75 15.95
C ASN A 245 1.31 -5.77 14.64
N ASP A 246 0.72 -5.35 13.52
CA ASP A 246 1.43 -5.22 12.24
C ASP A 246 2.17 -3.88 12.18
N ASP A 247 3.39 -3.88 11.61
CA ASP A 247 4.20 -2.68 11.44
C ASP A 247 3.78 -1.86 10.21
N GLY A 248 2.56 -1.33 10.26
CA GLY A 248 1.95 -0.53 9.21
C GLY A 248 2.44 0.92 9.21
N THR A 249 2.70 1.48 8.03
CA THR A 249 3.06 2.89 7.86
C THR A 249 2.37 3.47 6.63
N GLY A 250 2.18 4.79 6.61
CA GLY A 250 1.70 5.49 5.42
C GLY A 250 2.84 6.18 4.66
N THR A 251 2.96 5.88 3.36
CA THR A 251 4.13 6.23 2.52
C THR A 251 3.78 7.08 1.30
N GLY A 252 2.50 7.28 1.01
CA GLY A 252 2.11 8.08 -0.15
C GLY A 252 0.72 8.67 -0.07
N LEU A 253 0.55 9.82 -0.71
CA LEU A 253 -0.73 10.47 -0.98
C LEU A 253 -0.77 10.93 -2.42
N ALA A 254 -1.94 10.84 -3.06
CA ALA A 254 -2.17 11.38 -4.38
C ALA A 254 -3.61 11.88 -4.54
N TRP A 255 -3.79 12.90 -5.36
CA TRP A 255 -5.06 13.54 -5.67
C TRP A 255 -5.23 13.56 -7.19
N ASP A 256 -6.33 13.02 -7.70
CA ASP A 256 -6.59 12.96 -9.15
C ASP A 256 -7.40 14.16 -9.68
N GLY A 257 -7.74 15.12 -8.81
CA GLY A 257 -8.69 16.20 -9.11
C GLY A 257 -10.07 16.00 -8.48
N SER A 258 -10.39 14.80 -8.00
CA SER A 258 -11.70 14.45 -7.42
C SER A 258 -11.62 13.44 -6.26
N ASN A 259 -10.62 12.56 -6.26
CA ASN A 259 -10.44 11.47 -5.32
C ASN A 259 -9.05 11.55 -4.68
N LEU A 260 -9.02 11.32 -3.36
CA LEU A 260 -7.79 11.18 -2.60
C LEU A 260 -7.41 9.70 -2.52
N TYR A 261 -6.15 9.39 -2.76
CA TYR A 261 -5.57 8.06 -2.64
C TYR A 261 -4.44 8.08 -1.62
N ALA A 262 -4.39 7.06 -0.78
CA ALA A 262 -3.35 6.85 0.22
C ALA A 262 -2.63 5.53 -0.02
N VAL A 263 -1.30 5.53 0.14
CA VAL A 263 -0.47 4.34 0.09
C VAL A 263 -0.05 4.01 1.52
N PHE A 264 -0.37 2.80 1.94
CA PHE A 264 0.07 2.23 3.20
C PHE A 264 0.97 1.01 2.98
N THR A 265 1.61 0.55 4.06
CA THR A 265 2.35 -0.70 4.10
C THR A 265 1.75 -1.67 5.11
N SER A 266 2.00 -2.96 4.91
CA SER A 266 1.72 -4.03 5.86
C SER A 266 2.83 -5.08 5.79
N THR A 267 3.12 -5.77 6.89
CA THR A 267 4.11 -6.85 6.94
C THR A 267 3.49 -8.25 7.14
N GLY A 268 2.17 -8.32 7.24
CA GLY A 268 1.46 -9.59 7.37
C GLY A 268 -0.03 -9.44 7.62
N THR A 269 -0.65 -10.54 7.99
CA THR A 269 -2.03 -10.55 8.50
C THR A 269 -1.99 -10.81 9.99
N GLN A 270 -2.64 -9.94 10.76
CA GLN A 270 -2.77 -10.07 12.20
C GLN A 270 -4.26 -10.10 12.57
N PRO A 271 -4.65 -10.79 13.66
CA PRO A 271 -6.02 -10.73 14.16
C PRO A 271 -6.40 -9.32 14.60
N GLY A 272 -7.64 -8.92 14.33
CA GLY A 272 -8.20 -7.64 14.78
C GLY A 272 -8.46 -6.66 13.64
N ASN A 273 -8.35 -5.37 13.96
CA ASN A 273 -8.69 -4.29 13.04
C ASN A 273 -7.53 -4.00 12.06
N GLY A 274 -7.38 -4.85 11.04
CA GLY A 274 -6.45 -4.61 9.92
C GLY A 274 -7.09 -4.26 8.57
N TYR A 275 -6.27 -4.01 7.54
CA TYR A 275 -6.73 -3.51 6.22
C TYR A 275 -7.72 -4.41 5.47
N SER A 276 -7.84 -5.69 5.84
CA SER A 276 -8.81 -6.63 5.25
C SER A 276 -10.25 -6.11 5.28
N ARG A 277 -10.60 -5.30 6.28
CA ARG A 277 -11.94 -4.67 6.39
C ARG A 277 -12.27 -3.69 5.26
N PHE A 278 -11.27 -3.16 4.58
CA PHE A 278 -11.44 -2.17 3.50
C PHE A 278 -11.20 -2.75 2.10
N THR A 279 -10.59 -3.94 2.02
CA THR A 279 -10.09 -4.52 0.76
C THR A 279 -11.01 -5.60 0.19
N GLY A 280 -12.16 -5.88 0.82
CA GLY A 280 -13.09 -6.93 0.38
C GLY A 280 -13.58 -6.80 -1.07
N SER A 281 -13.67 -5.57 -1.58
CA SER A 281 -14.03 -5.26 -2.97
C SER A 281 -12.82 -4.90 -3.86
N GLY A 282 -11.61 -4.92 -3.30
CA GLY A 282 -10.37 -4.60 -4.00
C GLY A 282 -9.94 -5.69 -4.98
N TRP A 283 -9.02 -5.32 -5.87
CA TRP A 283 -8.39 -6.25 -6.80
C TRP A 283 -7.73 -7.42 -6.06
N LEU A 284 -6.85 -7.13 -5.10
CA LEU A 284 -6.34 -8.09 -4.13
C LEU A 284 -6.99 -7.83 -2.76
N ARG A 285 -7.73 -8.83 -2.27
CA ARG A 285 -8.60 -8.70 -1.10
C ARG A 285 -7.91 -8.95 0.24
N GLY A 286 -6.66 -9.38 0.19
CA GLY A 286 -5.91 -9.77 1.38
C GLY A 286 -4.43 -9.91 1.06
N TYR A 287 -3.63 -9.96 2.12
CA TYR A 287 -2.19 -10.12 2.04
C TYR A 287 -1.78 -11.34 1.18
N THR A 288 -2.46 -12.47 1.39
CA THR A 288 -2.20 -13.74 0.68
C THR A 288 -3.10 -13.99 -0.53
N ASP A 289 -3.88 -13.01 -1.01
CA ASP A 289 -4.84 -13.23 -2.10
C ASP A 289 -4.13 -13.72 -3.37
N GLY A 290 -4.57 -14.87 -3.88
CA GLY A 290 -3.95 -15.57 -5.00
C GLY A 290 -2.61 -16.25 -4.71
N SER A 291 -2.09 -16.23 -3.47
CA SER A 291 -0.83 -16.88 -3.06
C SER A 291 -1.10 -18.15 -2.25
N PRO A 292 -1.25 -19.33 -2.88
CA PRO A 292 -1.63 -20.56 -2.17
C PRO A 292 -0.58 -21.06 -1.16
N GLY A 293 0.69 -20.68 -1.33
CA GLY A 293 1.75 -20.95 -0.34
C GLY A 293 1.67 -20.05 0.90
N GLY A 294 0.71 -19.13 0.95
CA GLY A 294 0.52 -18.20 2.05
C GLY A 294 1.50 -17.02 2.01
N GLY A 295 1.99 -16.62 3.18
CA GLY A 295 2.97 -15.55 3.33
C GLY A 295 3.11 -15.07 4.76
N GLY A 296 4.14 -14.25 4.99
CA GLY A 296 4.41 -13.58 6.26
C GLY A 296 5.76 -12.88 6.22
N GLY A 297 5.88 -11.71 6.87
CA GLY A 297 7.12 -10.97 7.02
C GLY A 297 7.50 -10.06 5.84
N SER A 298 7.06 -10.36 4.61
CA SER A 298 7.27 -9.48 3.47
C SER A 298 6.49 -8.17 3.63
N ARG A 299 7.13 -7.03 3.34
CA ARG A 299 6.46 -5.73 3.37
C ARG A 299 5.76 -5.47 2.05
N VAL A 300 4.43 -5.42 2.09
CA VAL A 300 3.57 -5.16 0.94
C VAL A 300 2.98 -3.76 1.01
N SER A 301 2.43 -3.28 -0.10
CA SER A 301 1.73 -2.01 -0.16
C SER A 301 0.21 -2.21 -0.18
N ILE A 302 -0.53 -1.23 0.30
CA ILE A 302 -1.98 -1.12 0.19
C ILE A 302 -2.28 0.22 -0.44
N LEU A 303 -3.10 0.23 -1.48
CA LEU A 303 -3.63 1.47 -2.05
C LEU A 303 -5.08 1.62 -1.60
N ALA A 304 -5.42 2.75 -0.99
CA ALA A 304 -6.74 3.05 -0.49
C ALA A 304 -7.28 4.33 -1.10
N LYS A 305 -8.55 4.32 -1.49
CA LYS A 305 -9.33 5.52 -1.84
C LYS A 305 -9.92 6.09 -0.54
N VAL A 306 -9.62 7.35 -0.26
CA VAL A 306 -9.94 8.03 0.99
C VAL A 306 -10.94 9.15 0.74
N ASP A 307 -11.96 9.24 1.57
CA ASP A 307 -12.88 10.36 1.63
C ASP A 307 -12.16 11.59 2.20
N LEU A 308 -11.99 12.64 1.40
CA LEU A 308 -11.25 13.84 1.81
C LEU A 308 -11.91 14.59 2.98
N ALA A 309 -13.23 14.50 3.13
CA ALA A 309 -13.96 15.23 4.16
C ALA A 309 -13.82 14.59 5.55
N THR A 310 -13.66 13.26 5.61
CA THR A 310 -13.71 12.48 6.87
C THR A 310 -12.47 11.64 7.14
N GLY A 311 -11.62 11.42 6.13
CA GLY A 311 -10.50 10.49 6.19
C GLY A 311 -10.92 9.01 6.15
N ASN A 312 -12.21 8.69 5.95
CA ASN A 312 -12.65 7.28 5.85
C ASN A 312 -12.10 6.62 4.59
N ILE A 313 -11.68 5.36 4.67
CA ILE A 313 -11.40 4.56 3.47
C ILE A 313 -12.71 4.10 2.85
N GLN A 314 -12.89 4.39 1.56
CA GLN A 314 -14.07 3.98 0.77
C GLN A 314 -13.85 2.62 0.09
N SER A 315 -12.64 2.40 -0.43
CA SER A 315 -12.20 1.12 -0.99
C SER A 315 -10.68 1.02 -0.90
N ALA A 316 -10.15 -0.20 -0.90
CA ALA A 316 -8.72 -0.44 -0.93
C ALA A 316 -8.38 -1.73 -1.67
N THR A 317 -7.12 -1.87 -2.07
CA THR A 317 -6.56 -3.12 -2.58
C THR A 317 -5.16 -3.34 -2.01
N TYR A 318 -4.81 -4.59 -1.74
CA TYR A 318 -3.42 -4.97 -1.56
C TYR A 318 -2.67 -4.88 -2.90
N LEU A 319 -1.37 -4.66 -2.81
CA LEU A 319 -0.42 -4.69 -3.92
C LEU A 319 0.77 -5.52 -3.45
N THR A 320 0.91 -6.72 -4.03
CA THR A 320 1.92 -7.70 -3.60
C THR A 320 2.63 -8.30 -4.81
N ALA A 321 3.85 -8.79 -4.57
CA ALA A 321 4.55 -9.66 -5.49
C ALA A 321 4.33 -11.13 -5.11
N ARG A 322 4.82 -12.06 -5.92
CA ARG A 322 4.83 -13.50 -5.67
C ARG A 322 6.15 -14.11 -6.08
N ASN A 323 6.44 -15.30 -5.57
CA ASN A 323 7.52 -16.11 -6.15
C ASN A 323 7.15 -16.55 -7.59
N ASP A 324 8.14 -16.64 -8.48
CA ASP A 324 7.90 -17.10 -9.86
C ASP A 324 7.48 -18.58 -9.85
N ARG A 325 6.36 -18.87 -10.51
CA ARG A 325 5.77 -20.21 -10.58
C ARG A 325 6.59 -21.18 -11.42
N ARG A 326 7.44 -20.72 -12.35
CA ARG A 326 8.18 -21.62 -13.25
C ARG A 326 9.16 -22.55 -12.54
N THR A 327 9.58 -22.20 -11.33
CA THR A 327 10.62 -22.96 -10.62
C THR A 327 10.12 -23.64 -9.35
N VAL A 328 8.82 -23.58 -9.01
CA VAL A 328 8.42 -23.84 -7.62
C VAL A 328 7.12 -24.61 -7.42
N THR A 329 7.04 -25.32 -6.28
CA THR A 329 5.85 -26.06 -5.83
C THR A 329 4.77 -25.11 -5.29
N VAL A 330 3.56 -25.61 -5.02
CA VAL A 330 2.49 -24.79 -4.39
C VAL A 330 2.93 -24.18 -3.06
N ALA A 331 3.78 -24.87 -2.29
CA ALA A 331 4.28 -24.41 -0.99
C ALA A 331 5.20 -23.18 -1.08
N ASP A 332 5.79 -22.96 -2.26
CA ASP A 332 6.73 -21.89 -2.55
C ASP A 332 6.05 -20.68 -3.18
N ASP A 333 4.78 -20.80 -3.57
CA ASP A 333 4.00 -19.75 -4.21
C ASP A 333 3.46 -18.76 -3.17
N ARG A 334 4.40 -18.07 -2.54
CA ARG A 334 4.19 -17.19 -1.39
C ARG A 334 4.09 -15.73 -1.81
N THR A 335 3.40 -14.97 -0.98
CA THR A 335 3.33 -13.50 -1.05
C THR A 335 4.70 -12.89 -0.82
N ASN A 336 5.02 -11.85 -1.59
CA ASN A 336 6.28 -11.15 -1.45
C ASN A 336 6.17 -9.63 -1.59
N SER A 337 7.28 -8.97 -1.28
CA SER A 337 7.36 -7.52 -1.09
C SER A 337 7.12 -6.75 -2.39
N LEU A 338 6.37 -5.66 -2.26
CA LEU A 338 6.12 -4.69 -3.32
C LEU A 338 6.00 -3.31 -2.70
N THR A 339 6.78 -2.36 -3.21
CA THR A 339 6.85 -0.99 -2.70
C THR A 339 6.41 -0.01 -3.77
N VAL A 340 5.34 0.76 -3.53
CA VAL A 340 4.93 1.83 -4.44
C VAL A 340 5.96 2.96 -4.44
N LYS A 341 6.29 3.44 -5.64
CA LYS A 341 7.22 4.56 -5.91
C LYS A 341 6.55 5.77 -6.50
N GLY A 342 5.41 5.59 -7.16
CA GLY A 342 4.69 6.68 -7.80
C GLY A 342 3.23 6.33 -8.05
N LEU A 343 2.41 7.36 -8.09
CA LEU A 343 1.01 7.29 -8.52
C LEU A 343 0.79 8.33 -9.61
N GLN A 344 0.13 7.93 -10.69
CA GLN A 344 -0.31 8.78 -11.79
C GLN A 344 -1.78 8.47 -12.12
N PHE A 345 -2.43 9.35 -12.88
CA PHE A 345 -3.84 9.21 -13.20
C PHE A 345 -4.09 9.44 -14.69
N SER A 346 -5.01 8.66 -15.25
CA SER A 346 -5.42 8.81 -16.65
C SER A 346 -6.84 8.28 -16.83
N GLY A 347 -7.76 9.10 -17.33
CA GLY A 347 -9.11 8.65 -17.71
C GLY A 347 -9.90 7.93 -16.60
N GLY A 348 -9.76 8.35 -15.33
CA GLY A 348 -10.42 7.71 -14.18
C GLY A 348 -9.74 6.41 -13.70
N THR A 349 -8.55 6.11 -14.20
CA THR A 349 -7.70 5.00 -13.73
C THR A 349 -6.56 5.51 -12.87
N VAL A 350 -6.08 4.64 -11.99
CA VAL A 350 -4.90 4.88 -11.15
C VAL A 350 -3.75 4.04 -11.68
N ILE A 351 -2.68 4.69 -12.11
CA ILE A 351 -1.45 4.04 -12.58
C ILE A 351 -0.48 4.03 -11.39
N VAL A 352 -0.15 2.83 -10.92
CA VAL A 352 0.77 2.63 -9.81
C VAL A 352 2.12 2.19 -10.37
N GLN A 353 3.16 2.95 -10.05
CA GLN A 353 4.55 2.60 -10.31
C GLN A 353 5.14 2.03 -9.02
N ALA A 354 5.76 0.87 -9.09
CA ALA A 354 6.26 0.15 -7.93
C ALA A 354 7.54 -0.64 -8.22
N ASP A 355 8.25 -0.91 -7.13
CA ASP A 355 9.39 -1.79 -7.05
C ASP A 355 8.92 -3.14 -6.51
N SER A 356 9.02 -4.18 -7.31
CA SER A 356 8.70 -5.56 -6.92
C SER A 356 9.99 -6.30 -6.58
N THR A 357 10.09 -6.94 -5.42
CA THR A 357 11.29 -7.74 -5.08
C THR A 357 11.25 -9.12 -5.76
N TYR A 358 10.07 -9.58 -6.15
CA TYR A 358 9.85 -10.88 -6.80
C TYR A 358 8.93 -10.73 -8.03
N ALA A 359 8.40 -11.83 -8.56
CA ALA A 359 7.54 -11.81 -9.73
C ALA A 359 6.32 -10.90 -9.49
N PRO A 360 6.15 -9.84 -10.29
CA PRO A 360 4.97 -8.99 -10.21
C PRO A 360 3.71 -9.75 -10.62
N ARG A 361 2.54 -9.16 -10.41
CA ARG A 361 1.26 -9.82 -10.72
C ARG A 361 0.70 -9.44 -12.08
N ARG A 362 0.01 -10.38 -12.70
CA ARG A 362 -0.90 -10.15 -13.83
C ARG A 362 -2.27 -9.69 -13.33
N PRO A 363 -3.13 -9.08 -14.17
CA PRO A 363 -4.47 -8.67 -13.75
C PRO A 363 -5.34 -9.82 -13.20
N ASP A 364 -5.13 -11.05 -13.68
CA ASP A 364 -5.76 -12.27 -13.17
C ASP A 364 -5.19 -12.78 -11.83
N LYS A 365 -4.32 -11.98 -11.19
CA LYS A 365 -3.64 -12.22 -9.91
C LYS A 365 -2.53 -13.26 -9.94
N THR A 366 -2.30 -13.93 -11.06
CA THR A 366 -1.17 -14.87 -11.22
C THR A 366 0.16 -14.13 -11.28
N SER A 367 1.27 -14.83 -11.03
CA SER A 367 2.60 -14.25 -11.21
C SER A 367 2.90 -14.04 -12.70
N MET A 368 3.51 -12.90 -13.01
CA MET A 368 4.19 -12.68 -14.28
C MET A 368 5.38 -13.63 -14.39
N THR A 369 5.80 -13.89 -15.63
CA THR A 369 6.86 -14.85 -15.86
C THR A 369 8.04 -14.18 -16.54
N GLN A 370 9.25 -14.43 -16.04
CA GLN A 370 10.42 -13.74 -16.58
C GLN A 370 10.67 -14.15 -18.04
N ARG A 371 10.98 -13.19 -18.91
CA ARG A 371 11.32 -13.42 -20.32
C ARG A 371 12.74 -13.94 -20.50
N VAL A 372 13.65 -13.51 -19.63
CA VAL A 372 15.09 -13.71 -19.77
C VAL A 372 15.60 -14.61 -18.66
N GLY A 373 16.38 -15.62 -19.02
CA GLY A 373 17.28 -16.31 -18.08
C GLY A 373 16.88 -17.69 -17.59
N GLY A 374 15.63 -18.16 -17.76
CA GLY A 374 15.20 -19.53 -17.40
C GLY A 374 15.50 -20.01 -15.96
N GLY A 375 16.06 -19.13 -15.13
CA GLY A 375 16.58 -19.41 -13.80
C GLY A 375 15.89 -18.54 -12.75
N ALA A 376 16.16 -18.86 -11.48
CA ALA A 376 15.57 -18.17 -10.34
C ALA A 376 15.81 -16.66 -10.42
N LEU A 377 14.79 -15.87 -10.10
CA LEU A 377 14.88 -14.42 -9.93
C LEU A 377 16.07 -14.09 -9.01
N SER A 378 16.96 -13.20 -9.44
CA SER A 378 18.04 -12.72 -8.56
C SER A 378 17.41 -12.09 -7.33
N ALA A 379 17.77 -12.59 -6.15
CA ALA A 379 17.24 -12.13 -4.87
C ALA A 379 17.50 -10.64 -4.59
N ASN A 380 18.38 -10.00 -5.37
CA ASN A 380 18.85 -8.63 -5.16
C ASN A 380 18.40 -7.62 -6.23
N SER A 381 17.62 -8.02 -7.24
CA SER A 381 17.09 -7.08 -8.24
C SER A 381 15.64 -6.76 -7.96
N SER A 382 15.33 -5.49 -7.70
CA SER A 382 13.95 -5.01 -7.76
C SER A 382 13.54 -4.78 -9.21
N TYR A 383 12.32 -5.19 -9.54
CA TYR A 383 11.73 -5.06 -10.87
C TYR A 383 10.75 -3.89 -10.90
N ASN A 384 10.96 -2.98 -11.85
CA ASN A 384 10.02 -1.90 -12.12
C ASN A 384 8.71 -2.48 -12.62
N TYR A 385 7.66 -2.27 -11.83
CA TYR A 385 6.31 -2.77 -12.06
C TYR A 385 5.35 -1.59 -12.20
N GLU A 386 4.46 -1.71 -13.17
CA GLU A 386 3.34 -0.81 -13.37
C GLU A 386 2.04 -1.61 -13.32
N VAL A 387 1.07 -1.14 -12.55
CA VAL A 387 -0.31 -1.65 -12.59
C VAL A 387 -1.27 -0.49 -12.81
N VAL A 388 -2.15 -0.66 -13.79
CA VAL A 388 -3.27 0.24 -14.03
C VAL A 388 -4.50 -0.33 -13.37
N LEU A 389 -5.04 0.38 -12.40
CA LEU A 389 -6.22 0.00 -11.62
C LEU A 389 -7.42 0.84 -12.06
N ALA A 390 -8.61 0.24 -12.00
CA ALA A 390 -9.85 1.00 -12.04
C ALA A 390 -9.89 2.00 -10.87
N GLY A 391 -10.52 3.17 -11.03
CA GLY A 391 -10.56 4.21 -10.00
C GLY A 391 -11.23 3.79 -8.68
N ASN A 392 -12.06 2.74 -8.69
CA ASN A 392 -12.64 2.11 -7.49
C ASN A 392 -11.72 1.07 -6.83
N LEU A 393 -10.56 0.78 -7.43
CA LEU A 393 -9.54 -0.17 -6.99
C LEU A 393 -9.96 -1.65 -7.02
N GLY A 394 -11.12 -1.98 -7.59
CA GLY A 394 -11.67 -3.34 -7.59
C GLY A 394 -11.05 -4.29 -8.61
N SER A 395 -10.32 -3.76 -9.59
CA SER A 395 -9.68 -4.55 -10.65
C SER A 395 -8.41 -3.89 -11.17
N ALA A 396 -7.41 -4.71 -11.48
CA ALA A 396 -6.35 -4.32 -12.41
C ALA A 396 -6.84 -4.46 -13.84
N LEU A 397 -6.60 -3.43 -14.65
CA LEU A 397 -6.95 -3.36 -16.07
C LEU A 397 -5.78 -3.83 -16.93
N SER A 398 -4.57 -3.47 -16.53
CA SER A 398 -3.34 -3.93 -17.16
C SER A 398 -2.19 -3.90 -16.17
N THR A 399 -1.16 -4.68 -16.47
CA THR A 399 0.09 -4.66 -15.72
C THR A 399 1.28 -4.80 -16.67
N LYS A 400 2.41 -4.23 -16.29
CA LYS A 400 3.66 -4.27 -17.07
C LYS A 400 4.83 -4.37 -16.11
N ALA A 401 5.80 -5.22 -16.43
CA ALA A 401 7.11 -5.20 -15.80
C ALA A 401 8.19 -5.40 -16.86
N LYS A 402 9.30 -4.68 -16.71
CA LYS A 402 10.46 -4.87 -17.59
C LYS A 402 10.99 -6.29 -17.43
N ASP A 403 11.29 -6.95 -18.55
CA ASP A 403 11.84 -8.32 -18.59
C ASP A 403 10.86 -9.43 -18.14
N PHE A 404 9.55 -9.13 -18.04
CA PHE A 404 8.49 -10.11 -17.80
C PHE A 404 7.51 -10.17 -18.99
N VAL A 405 6.97 -11.36 -19.23
CA VAL A 405 5.76 -11.59 -20.04
C VAL A 405 4.58 -11.71 -19.13
#